data_AF-A0A363U504-F1
#
_entry.id   AF-A0A363U504-F1
#
_cell.length_a   1.000
_cell.length_b   1.000
_cell.length_c   1.000
_cell.angle_alpha   90.00
_cell.angle_beta   90.00
_cell.angle_gamma   90.00
#
_symmetry.space_group_name_H-M   'P 1'
#
loop_
_entity.id
_entity.type
_entity.pdbx_description
1 polymer ?
#
loop_
_entity_poly.entity_id
_entity_poly.type
_entity_poly.pdbx_seq_one_letter_code
_entity_poly.pdbx_strand_id
1 'polypeptide(L)'
;MKPMFLFYFSITLAIASSAFYHFVAKSTPSNVNFTVSLLVTYAVAFVVTLVGFFFFPVTGGVKAELVKLNWASIGLAVAVVGIEYGFLLTYRAGWNLGIAAVLVNVVASLILVPVAIFLFKDRLTWINIAGIFVCLIGLLMLNWKK
;
A
#
# COMPACT_ATOMS: atom_id res chain seq x y z
N MET A 1 -28.62 1.57 5.39
CA MET A 1 -27.80 2.70 5.88
C MET A 1 -26.45 2.30 6.50
N LYS A 2 -25.93 1.08 6.30
CA LYS A 2 -24.56 0.66 6.73
C LYS A 2 -23.39 0.81 5.71
N PRO A 3 -23.50 1.42 4.50
CA PRO A 3 -22.35 1.49 3.59
C PRO A 3 -21.47 2.76 3.73
N MET A 4 -22.01 3.89 4.19
CA MET A 4 -21.26 5.16 4.20
C MET A 4 -20.21 5.22 5.32
N PHE A 5 -20.54 4.77 6.53
CA PHE A 5 -19.58 4.75 7.63
C PHE A 5 -18.38 3.85 7.34
N LEU A 6 -18.61 2.64 6.81
CA LEU A 6 -17.53 1.71 6.46
C LEU A 6 -16.61 2.33 5.41
N PHE A 7 -17.17 2.98 4.39
CA PHE A 7 -16.40 3.65 3.34
C PHE A 7 -15.50 4.76 3.89
N TYR A 8 -16.07 5.70 4.65
CA TYR A 8 -15.29 6.80 5.24
C TYR A 8 -14.27 6.30 6.26
N PHE A 9 -14.65 5.34 7.10
CA PHE A 9 -13.74 4.76 8.07
C PHE A 9 -12.57 4.03 7.39
N SER A 10 -12.85 3.17 6.39
CA SER A 10 -11.81 2.41 5.70
C SER A 10 -10.83 3.31 4.95
N ILE A 11 -11.33 4.36 4.27
CA ILE A 11 -10.46 5.27 3.53
C ILE A 11 -9.62 6.13 4.47
N THR A 12 -10.20 6.63 5.58
CA THR A 12 -9.45 7.39 6.59
C THR A 12 -8.40 6.51 7.26
N LEU A 13 -8.74 5.26 7.60
CA LEU A 13 -7.78 4.32 8.19
C LEU A 13 -6.62 4.02 7.22
N ALA A 14 -6.91 3.83 5.94
CA ALA A 14 -5.89 3.60 4.92
C ALA A 14 -4.95 4.82 4.75
N ILE A 15 -5.49 6.04 4.71
CA ILE A 15 -4.70 7.27 4.61
C ILE A 15 -3.82 7.45 5.85
N ALA A 16 -4.40 7.31 7.04
CA ALA A 16 -3.66 7.45 8.29
C ALA A 16 -2.54 6.41 8.41
N SER A 17 -2.83 5.16 8.05
CA SER A 17 -1.83 4.08 8.06
C SER A 17 -0.72 4.32 7.03
N SER A 18 -1.05 4.83 5.84
CA SER A 18 -0.07 5.16 4.80
C SER A 18 0.85 6.31 5.23
N ALA A 19 0.29 7.36 5.83
CA ALA A 19 1.09 8.46 6.37
C ALA A 19 2.04 7.99 7.50
N PHE A 20 1.52 7.16 8.42
CA PHE A 20 2.31 6.56 9.49
C PHE A 20 3.41 5.65 8.95
N TYR A 21 3.09 4.82 7.95
CA TYR A 21 4.06 3.96 7.27
C TYR A 21 5.24 4.76 6.72
N HIS A 22 4.98 5.81 5.93
CA HIS A 22 6.04 6.61 5.34
C HIS A 22 6.89 7.32 6.41
N PHE A 23 6.26 7.83 7.47
CA PHE A 23 6.95 8.47 8.59
C PHE A 23 7.89 7.49 9.32
N VAL A 24 7.40 6.30 9.68
CA VAL A 24 8.20 5.28 10.39
C VAL A 24 9.28 4.72 9.47
N ALA A 25 8.96 4.41 8.21
CA ALA A 25 9.92 3.87 7.23
C ALA A 25 11.10 4.83 6.98
N LYS A 26 10.85 6.15 6.96
CA LYS A 26 11.92 7.15 6.87
C LYS A 26 12.74 7.28 8.16
N SER A 27 12.12 7.02 9.30
CA SER A 27 12.76 7.06 10.63
C SER A 27 13.58 5.80 10.93
N THR A 28 13.40 4.72 10.16
CA THR A 28 14.17 3.49 10.29
C THR A 28 15.67 3.77 10.11
N PRO A 29 16.52 3.41 11.09
CA PRO A 29 17.95 3.66 11.02
C PRO A 29 18.59 3.11 9.74
N SER A 30 19.35 3.93 9.04
CA SER A 30 20.09 3.52 7.83
C SER A 30 21.26 2.57 8.14
N ASN A 31 21.76 2.59 9.38
CA ASN A 31 22.88 1.77 9.85
C ASN A 31 22.51 0.30 10.12
N VAL A 32 21.22 -0.05 10.13
CA VAL A 32 20.77 -1.44 10.34
C VAL A 32 20.57 -2.14 8.99
N ASN A 33 20.92 -3.42 8.91
CA ASN A 33 20.60 -4.26 7.76
C ASN A 33 19.08 -4.24 7.51
N PHE A 34 18.66 -3.86 6.29
CA PHE A 34 17.24 -3.69 5.95
C PHE A 34 16.46 -5.00 6.11
N THR A 35 17.06 -6.16 5.79
CA THR A 35 16.39 -7.47 5.92
C THR A 35 16.09 -7.77 7.36
N VAL A 36 17.01 -7.45 8.28
CA VAL A 36 16.81 -7.66 9.72
C VAL A 36 15.68 -6.77 10.24
N SER A 37 15.67 -5.50 9.82
CA SER A 37 14.59 -4.57 10.19
C SER A 37 13.22 -5.09 9.71
N LEU A 38 13.14 -5.56 8.47
CA LEU A 38 11.89 -6.07 7.91
C LEU A 38 11.45 -7.39 8.54
N LEU A 39 12.41 -8.26 8.90
CA LEU A 39 12.09 -9.49 9.63
C LEU A 39 11.38 -9.17 10.95
N VAL A 40 11.88 -8.18 11.70
CA VAL A 40 11.24 -7.72 12.94
C VAL A 40 9.86 -7.09 12.65
N THR A 41 9.76 -6.24 11.62
CA THR A 41 8.48 -5.67 11.20
C THR A 41 7.43 -6.75 10.90
N TYR A 42 7.81 -7.81 10.17
CA TYR A 42 6.90 -8.91 9.87
C TYR A 42 6.55 -9.74 11.09
N ALA A 43 7.49 -9.98 12.01
CA ALA A 43 7.20 -10.66 13.25
C ALA A 43 6.17 -9.89 14.09
N VAL A 44 6.32 -8.57 14.21
CA VAL A 44 5.35 -7.70 14.89
C VAL A 44 4.00 -7.68 14.16
N ALA A 45 4.00 -7.53 12.82
CA ALA A 45 2.78 -7.53 12.02
C ALA A 45 2.01 -8.86 12.12
N PHE A 46 2.73 -9.99 12.19
CA PHE A 46 2.15 -11.30 12.42
C PHE A 46 1.46 -11.38 13.78
N VAL A 47 2.11 -10.94 14.85
CA VAL A 47 1.50 -10.90 16.19
C VAL A 47 0.26 -10.00 16.22
N VAL A 48 0.32 -8.81 15.61
CA VAL A 48 -0.84 -7.90 15.51
C VAL A 48 -2.00 -8.56 14.75
N THR A 49 -1.70 -9.29 13.68
CA THR A 49 -2.73 -10.01 12.90
C THR A 49 -3.33 -11.17 13.70
N LEU A 50 -2.54 -11.88 14.50
CA LEU A 50 -3.05 -12.90 15.43
C LEU A 50 -4.03 -12.30 16.45
N VAL A 51 -3.74 -11.11 17.00
CA VAL A 51 -4.67 -10.39 17.88
C VAL A 51 -5.97 -10.02 17.15
N GLY A 52 -5.89 -9.80 15.83
CA GLY A 52 -7.05 -9.58 14.97
C GLY A 52 -8.12 -10.67 15.06
N PHE A 53 -7.76 -11.93 15.38
CA PHE A 53 -8.73 -13.02 15.56
C PHE A 53 -9.73 -12.78 16.70
N PHE A 54 -9.38 -11.96 17.71
CA PHE A 54 -10.32 -11.58 18.76
C PHE A 54 -11.42 -10.64 18.25
N PHE A 55 -11.10 -9.79 17.27
CA PHE A 55 -12.06 -8.87 16.67
C PHE A 55 -12.82 -9.49 15.49
N PHE A 56 -12.18 -10.41 14.76
CA PHE A 56 -12.71 -11.10 13.60
C PHE A 56 -12.66 -12.63 13.82
N PRO A 57 -13.59 -13.18 14.62
CA PRO A 57 -13.56 -14.59 14.99
C PRO A 57 -13.82 -15.51 13.79
N VAL A 58 -13.02 -16.58 13.68
CA VAL A 58 -13.13 -17.58 12.61
C VAL A 58 -14.18 -18.61 13.00
N THR A 59 -15.38 -18.49 12.45
CA THR A 59 -16.54 -19.34 12.79
C THR A 59 -16.41 -20.80 12.32
N GLY A 60 -15.58 -21.07 11.31
CA GLY A 60 -15.34 -22.42 10.74
C GLY A 60 -14.00 -23.06 11.07
N GLY A 61 -13.20 -22.45 11.95
CA GLY A 61 -11.82 -22.85 12.25
C GLY A 61 -10.79 -22.40 11.21
N VAL A 62 -9.56 -22.12 11.67
CA VAL A 62 -8.47 -21.55 10.85
C VAL A 62 -8.13 -22.43 9.65
N LYS A 63 -8.15 -23.76 9.82
CA LYS A 63 -7.87 -24.71 8.73
C LYS A 63 -8.83 -24.58 7.55
N ALA A 64 -10.12 -24.33 7.83
CA ALA A 64 -11.12 -24.18 6.77
C ALA A 64 -10.91 -22.91 5.94
N GLU A 65 -10.44 -21.83 6.56
CA GLU A 65 -10.09 -20.60 5.85
C GLU A 65 -8.76 -20.71 5.08
N LEU A 66 -7.78 -21.45 5.61
CA LEU A 66 -6.51 -21.67 4.92
C LEU A 66 -6.69 -22.39 3.57
N VAL A 67 -7.63 -23.34 3.49
CA VAL A 67 -7.93 -24.05 2.24
C VAL A 67 -8.60 -23.15 1.19
N LYS A 68 -9.22 -22.04 1.61
CA LYS A 68 -9.82 -21.04 0.71
C LYS A 68 -8.79 -20.06 0.16
N LEU A 69 -7.58 -20.02 0.71
CA LEU A 69 -6.53 -19.15 0.20
C LEU A 69 -6.13 -19.57 -1.23
N ASN A 70 -5.84 -18.59 -2.05
CA ASN A 70 -5.43 -18.81 -3.43
C ASN A 70 -4.05 -18.16 -3.69
N TRP A 71 -3.61 -18.22 -4.95
CA TRP A 71 -2.34 -17.65 -5.38
C TRP A 71 -2.20 -16.15 -5.07
N ALA A 72 -3.31 -15.41 -4.94
CA ALA A 72 -3.29 -13.98 -4.63
C ALA A 72 -2.72 -13.71 -3.23
N SER A 73 -2.89 -14.62 -2.27
CA SER A 73 -2.28 -14.46 -0.93
C SER A 73 -0.75 -14.53 -1.00
N ILE A 74 -0.21 -15.41 -1.85
CA ILE A 74 1.24 -15.52 -2.09
C ILE A 74 1.73 -14.29 -2.87
N GLY A 75 1.00 -13.89 -3.92
CA GLY A 75 1.31 -12.69 -4.69
C GLY A 75 1.32 -11.42 -3.84
N LEU A 76 0.37 -11.29 -2.91
CA LEU A 76 0.30 -10.18 -1.96
C LEU A 76 1.51 -10.17 -1.02
N ALA A 77 1.94 -11.32 -0.50
CA ALA A 77 3.14 -11.39 0.34
C ALA A 77 4.39 -10.89 -0.40
N VAL A 78 4.58 -11.31 -1.66
CA VAL A 78 5.71 -10.84 -2.49
C VAL A 78 5.59 -9.34 -2.76
N ALA A 79 4.39 -8.84 -3.07
CA ALA A 79 4.16 -7.42 -3.31
C ALA A 79 4.47 -6.55 -2.07
N VAL A 80 4.03 -6.99 -0.88
CA VAL A 80 4.31 -6.29 0.38
C VAL A 80 5.82 -6.22 0.62
N VAL A 81 6.56 -7.32 0.44
CA VAL A 81 8.03 -7.30 0.55
C VAL A 81 8.65 -6.33 -0.45
N GLY A 82 8.22 -6.35 -1.72
CA GLY A 82 8.72 -5.41 -2.73
C GLY A 82 8.48 -3.93 -2.37
N ILE A 83 7.30 -3.61 -1.85
CA ILE A 83 6.93 -2.25 -1.42
C ILE A 83 7.82 -1.78 -0.27
N GLU A 84 7.96 -2.61 0.77
CA GLU A 84 8.76 -2.32 1.96
C GLU A 84 10.23 -2.06 1.59
N TYR A 85 10.81 -2.94 0.76
CA TYR A 85 12.16 -2.78 0.23
C TYR A 85 12.29 -1.50 -0.61
N GLY A 86 11.35 -1.28 -1.53
CA GLY A 86 11.36 -0.13 -2.44
C GLY A 86 11.34 1.20 -1.70
N PHE A 87 10.46 1.37 -0.72
CA PHE A 87 10.39 2.60 0.06
C PHE A 87 11.58 2.79 0.99
N LEU A 88 12.05 1.76 1.67
CA LEU A 88 13.26 1.86 2.51
C LEU A 88 14.48 2.29 1.69
N LEU A 89 14.69 1.68 0.52
CA LEU A 89 15.78 2.05 -0.39
C LEU A 89 15.62 3.48 -0.91
N THR A 90 14.41 3.87 -1.30
CA THR A 90 14.10 5.23 -1.76
C THR A 90 14.43 6.27 -0.67
N TYR A 91 14.04 6.00 0.57
CA TYR A 91 14.29 6.90 1.70
C TYR A 91 15.74 6.96 2.13
N ARG A 92 16.47 5.84 2.04
CA ARG A 92 17.92 5.78 2.26
C ARG A 92 18.70 6.49 1.16
N ALA A 93 18.20 6.48 -0.08
CA ALA A 93 18.75 7.26 -1.20
C ALA A 93 18.54 8.79 -1.05
N GLY A 94 17.96 9.25 0.06
CA GLY A 94 17.81 10.67 0.36
C GLY A 94 16.58 11.33 -0.27
N TRP A 95 15.67 10.57 -0.88
CA TRP A 95 14.45 11.15 -1.44
C TRP A 95 13.56 11.80 -0.36
N ASN A 96 12.83 12.83 -0.79
CA ASN A 96 11.83 13.50 0.03
C ASN A 96 10.62 12.57 0.24
N LEU A 97 10.17 12.49 1.50
CA LEU A 97 9.09 11.61 1.92
C LEU A 97 7.81 11.79 1.11
N GLY A 98 7.37 13.05 0.94
CA GLY A 98 6.13 13.35 0.24
C GLY A 98 6.23 13.12 -1.28
N ILE A 99 7.32 13.59 -1.89
CA ILE A 99 7.51 13.47 -3.35
C ILE A 99 7.63 12.01 -3.76
N ALA A 100 8.39 11.19 -3.02
CA ALA A 100 8.53 9.76 -3.28
C ALA A 100 7.19 9.03 -3.17
N ALA A 101 6.43 9.26 -2.10
CA ALA A 101 5.13 8.61 -1.89
C ALA A 101 4.13 8.98 -2.99
N VAL A 102 4.06 10.25 -3.39
CA VAL A 102 3.17 10.71 -4.48
C VAL A 102 3.60 10.09 -5.81
N LEU A 103 4.90 10.13 -6.15
CA LEU A 103 5.41 9.56 -7.39
C LEU A 103 5.07 8.07 -7.51
N VAL A 104 5.38 7.28 -6.48
CA VAL A 104 5.15 5.83 -6.50
C VAL A 104 3.66 5.53 -6.64
N ASN A 105 2.79 6.19 -5.87
CA ASN A 105 1.35 5.93 -5.94
C ASN A 105 0.73 6.36 -7.28
N VAL A 106 1.16 7.49 -7.85
CA VAL A 106 0.67 7.95 -9.17
C VAL A 106 1.11 6.97 -10.26
N VAL A 107 2.39 6.60 -10.31
CA VAL A 107 2.91 5.65 -11.31
C VAL A 107 2.29 4.27 -11.15
N ALA A 108 2.15 3.77 -9.92
CA ALA A 108 1.47 2.50 -9.66
C ALA A 108 0.01 2.54 -10.12
N SER A 109 -0.70 3.65 -9.84
CA SER A 109 -2.10 3.84 -10.29
C SER A 109 -2.19 3.83 -11.81
N LEU A 110 -1.26 4.46 -12.52
CA LEU A 110 -1.19 4.45 -13.99
C LEU A 110 -0.97 3.04 -14.55
N ILE A 111 -0.12 2.22 -13.91
CA ILE A 111 0.10 0.83 -14.30
C ILE A 111 -1.15 -0.03 -14.04
N LEU A 112 -1.88 0.27 -12.96
CA LEU A 112 -3.13 -0.42 -12.62
C LEU A 112 -4.28 -0.07 -13.56
N VAL A 113 -4.27 1.10 -14.21
CA VAL A 113 -5.34 1.53 -15.12
C VAL A 113 -5.60 0.51 -16.26
N PRO A 114 -4.60 0.08 -17.05
CA PRO A 114 -4.80 -0.98 -18.04
C PRO A 114 -5.31 -2.28 -17.40
N VAL A 115 -4.76 -2.67 -16.25
CA VAL A 115 -5.19 -3.90 -15.54
C VAL A 115 -6.66 -3.81 -15.13
N ALA A 116 -7.11 -2.66 -14.63
CA ALA A 116 -8.50 -2.41 -14.27
C ALA A 116 -9.44 -2.49 -15.49
N ILE A 117 -9.04 -1.92 -16.62
CA ILE A 117 -9.84 -1.97 -17.86
C ILE A 117 -9.90 -3.39 -18.42
N PHE A 118 -8.77 -4.08 -18.57
CA PHE A 118 -8.70 -5.37 -19.25
C PHE A 118 -9.18 -6.54 -18.37
N LEU A 119 -8.82 -6.54 -17.09
CA LEU A 119 -9.08 -7.65 -16.19
C LEU A 119 -10.39 -7.48 -15.40
N PHE A 120 -10.62 -6.27 -14.88
CA PHE A 120 -11.80 -5.96 -14.06
C PHE A 120 -12.97 -5.35 -14.86
N LYS A 121 -12.75 -5.02 -16.14
CA LYS A 121 -13.74 -4.42 -17.06
C LYS A 121 -14.30 -3.09 -16.53
N ASP A 122 -13.49 -2.36 -15.78
CA ASP A 122 -13.89 -1.06 -15.26
C ASP A 122 -14.12 -0.06 -16.39
N ARG A 123 -15.25 0.66 -16.34
CA ARG A 123 -15.59 1.74 -17.27
C ARG A 123 -14.91 3.02 -16.81
N LEU A 124 -13.81 3.41 -17.47
CA LEU A 124 -13.23 4.73 -17.25
C LEU A 124 -14.06 5.80 -17.96
N THR A 125 -14.44 6.83 -17.22
CA THR A 125 -15.08 8.01 -17.79
C THR A 125 -14.02 8.97 -18.35
N TRP A 126 -14.44 9.85 -19.27
CA TRP A 126 -13.56 10.90 -19.81
C TRP A 126 -13.00 11.83 -18.72
N ILE A 127 -13.75 11.99 -17.62
CA ILE A 127 -13.35 12.76 -16.44
C ILE A 127 -12.21 12.07 -15.70
N ASN A 128 -12.25 10.75 -15.53
CA ASN A 128 -11.17 9.99 -14.89
C ASN A 128 -9.86 10.12 -15.69
N ILE A 129 -9.96 10.08 -17.03
CA ILE A 129 -8.80 10.28 -17.91
C ILE A 129 -8.23 11.69 -17.74
N ALA A 130 -9.07 12.72 -17.74
CA ALA A 130 -8.63 14.10 -17.48
C ALA A 130 -7.97 14.23 -16.09
N GLY A 131 -8.53 13.58 -15.06
CA GLY A 131 -7.96 13.55 -13.71
C GLY A 131 -6.57 12.91 -13.66
N ILE A 132 -6.33 11.86 -14.44
CA ILE A 132 -5.00 11.25 -14.59
C ILE A 132 -4.00 12.26 -15.17
N PHE A 133 -4.37 13.01 -16.22
CA PHE A 133 -3.50 14.06 -16.77
C PHE A 133 -3.19 15.15 -15.75
N VAL A 134 -4.18 15.57 -14.95
CA VAL A 134 -3.97 16.55 -13.88
C VAL A 134 -3.01 16.01 -12.81
N CYS A 135 -3.14 14.75 -12.41
CA CYS A 135 -2.19 14.11 -11.47
C CYS A 135 -0.76 14.08 -12.03
N LEU A 136 -0.59 13.80 -13.32
CA LEU A 136 0.71 13.83 -13.99
C LEU A 136 1.33 15.24 -14.01
N ILE A 137 0.53 16.26 -14.30
CA ILE A 137 1.00 17.66 -14.26
C ILE A 137 1.41 18.03 -12.83
N GLY A 138 0.59 17.69 -11.83
CA GLY A 138 0.91 17.92 -10.42
C GLY A 138 2.20 17.22 -9.99
N LEU A 139 2.43 16.00 -10.47
CA LEU A 139 3.66 15.25 -10.21
C LEU A 139 4.88 15.92 -10.86
N LEU A 140 4.77 16.39 -12.11
CA LEU A 140 5.84 17.15 -12.77
C LEU A 140 6.18 18.42 -12.00
N MET A 141 5.18 19.17 -11.53
CA MET A 141 5.38 20.36 -10.71
C MET A 141 6.08 20.05 -9.38
N LEU A 142 5.72 18.95 -8.71
CA LEU A 142 6.35 18.53 -7.46
C LEU A 142 7.81 18.05 -7.65
N ASN A 143 8.12 17.47 -8.81
CA ASN A 143 9.49 17.06 -9.14
C ASN A 143 10.33 18.20 -9.73
N TRP A 144 9.72 19.32 -10.12
CA TRP A 144 10.40 20.45 -10.73
C TRP A 144 11.33 21.14 -9.72
N LYS A 145 12.57 20.66 -9.63
CA LYS A 145 13.66 21.37 -8.97
C LYS A 145 14.02 22.60 -9.81
N LYS A 146 13.87 23.79 -9.21
CA LYS A 146 14.70 24.94 -9.58
C LYS A 146 16.11 24.73 -9.06
#